data_AF-A0A318TB46-F1
#
_entry.id   AF-A0A318TB46-F1
#
_cell.length_a   1.000
_cell.length_b   1.000
_cell.length_c   1.000
_cell.angle_alpha   90.00
_cell.angle_beta   90.00
_cell.angle_gamma   90.00
#
_symmetry.space_group_name_H-M   'P 1'
#
loop_
_entity.id
_entity.type
_entity.pdbx_description
1 polymer ?
#
loop_
_entity_poly.entity_id
_entity_poly.type
_entity_poly.pdbx_seq_one_letter_code
_entity_poly.pdbx_strand_id
1 'polypeptide(L)'
;MKLSIGISDVEAMKADLRAVLPDVKSSHRTEAFARGLGWRTNAAMRVELASGPVSVAPDDDAFFGYLSEHSFEAPNGCLTRILAKSGIRHAMALEPTLTHFGYGIFRDRSQSPEVRKAKFAENRAAMLEEYAVEEFIRAVDYLSRFGKRKTINRNSNSYGLKHQAERFAKGYVANGMLIAAGLALGYTVRPTDPGSPNAFFNITSKPAGKRT
;
A
#
# COMPACT_ATOMS: atom_id res chain seq x y z
N MET A 1 3.33 -2.90 9.40
CA MET A 1 3.49 -2.81 7.93
C MET A 1 4.95 -2.48 7.60
N LYS A 2 5.59 -3.20 6.66
CA LYS A 2 6.96 -2.91 6.20
C LYS A 2 7.01 -2.95 4.68
N LEU A 3 7.35 -1.84 4.03
CA LEU A 3 7.30 -1.66 2.58
C LEU A 3 8.65 -1.18 2.03
N SER A 4 8.93 -1.44 0.75
CA SER A 4 10.10 -0.89 0.07
C SER A 4 9.75 0.46 -0.55
N ILE A 5 10.56 1.49 -0.29
CA ILE A 5 10.38 2.84 -0.84
C ILE A 5 11.66 3.32 -1.54
N GLY A 6 11.51 4.07 -2.63
CA GLY A 6 12.59 4.77 -3.31
C GLY A 6 12.49 6.30 -3.17
N ILE A 7 13.44 7.01 -3.78
CA ILE A 7 13.48 8.48 -3.72
C ILE A 7 12.24 9.14 -4.35
N SER A 8 11.71 8.57 -5.44
CA SER A 8 10.49 9.06 -6.09
C SER A 8 9.26 8.91 -5.19
N ASP A 9 9.20 7.83 -4.40
CA ASP A 9 8.12 7.60 -3.45
C ASP A 9 8.13 8.65 -2.34
N VAL A 10 9.32 9.03 -1.85
CA VAL A 10 9.49 10.08 -0.84
C VAL A 10 8.94 11.43 -1.30
N GLU A 11 9.15 11.81 -2.56
CA GLU A 11 8.64 13.10 -3.04
C GLU A 11 7.10 13.08 -3.15
N ALA A 12 6.50 11.95 -3.55
CA ALA A 12 5.04 11.78 -3.52
C ALA A 12 4.49 11.80 -2.08
N MET A 13 5.15 11.11 -1.14
CA MET A 13 4.76 11.09 0.28
C MET A 13 4.87 12.47 0.94
N LYS A 14 5.88 13.28 0.58
CA LYS A 14 5.99 14.66 1.04
C LYS A 14 4.86 15.54 0.53
N ALA A 15 4.39 15.32 -0.70
CA ALA A 15 3.23 16.01 -1.22
C ALA A 15 1.95 15.64 -0.45
N ASP A 16 1.77 14.35 -0.14
CA ASP A 16 0.66 13.87 0.71
C ASP A 16 0.74 14.49 2.11
N LEU A 17 1.92 14.50 2.73
CA LEU A 17 2.14 15.12 4.04
C LEU A 17 1.81 16.60 4.04
N ARG A 18 2.18 17.33 2.98
CA ARG A 18 1.86 18.76 2.85
C ARG A 18 0.34 18.98 2.78
N ALA A 19 -0.40 18.10 2.12
CA ALA A 19 -1.85 18.19 2.03
C ALA A 19 -2.52 17.90 3.38
N VAL A 20 -2.01 16.93 4.14
CA VAL A 20 -2.57 16.54 5.46
C VAL A 20 -2.14 17.49 6.58
N LEU A 21 -0.93 18.05 6.50
CA LEU A 21 -0.34 18.93 7.52
C LEU A 21 0.03 20.29 6.92
N PRO A 22 -0.95 21.09 6.45
CA PRO A 22 -0.67 22.35 5.77
C PRO A 22 0.04 23.36 6.68
N ASP A 23 -0.27 23.34 7.98
CA ASP A 23 0.23 24.32 8.96
C ASP A 23 1.61 23.98 9.55
N VAL A 24 2.05 22.74 9.40
CA VAL A 24 3.38 22.32 9.84
C VAL A 24 4.42 22.84 8.84
N LYS A 25 5.44 23.57 9.31
CA LYS A 25 6.49 24.10 8.42
C LYS A 25 7.18 22.96 7.65
N SER A 26 7.56 23.23 6.40
CA SER A 26 8.15 22.21 5.50
C SER A 26 9.39 21.52 6.08
N SER A 27 10.24 22.27 6.77
CA SER A 27 11.43 21.73 7.45
C SER A 27 11.05 20.71 8.54
N HIS A 28 10.06 21.03 9.38
CA HIS A 28 9.61 20.13 10.44
C HIS A 28 8.86 18.93 9.87
N ARG A 29 8.02 19.10 8.84
CA ARG A 29 7.36 17.96 8.18
C ARG A 29 8.36 16.96 7.62
N THR A 30 9.39 17.44 6.92
CA THR A 30 10.36 16.54 6.27
C THR A 30 11.28 15.87 7.27
N GLU A 31 11.62 16.53 8.37
CA GLU A 31 12.42 15.96 9.45
C GLU A 31 11.63 14.95 10.29
N ALA A 32 10.38 15.28 10.67
CA ALA A 32 9.45 14.35 11.32
C ALA A 32 9.26 13.09 10.48
N PHE A 33 9.00 13.27 9.17
CA PHE A 33 8.83 12.19 8.22
C PHE A 33 10.03 11.26 8.15
N ALA A 34 11.25 11.81 8.06
CA ALA A 34 12.46 10.99 8.03
C ALA A 34 12.63 10.17 9.31
N ARG A 35 12.37 10.79 10.47
CA ARG A 35 12.40 10.13 11.79
C ARG A 35 11.38 9.03 11.92
N GLY A 36 10.14 9.30 11.52
CA GLY A 36 9.08 8.31 11.50
C GLY A 36 9.34 7.15 10.55
N LEU A 37 10.25 7.27 9.59
CA LEU A 37 10.66 6.14 8.74
C LEU A 37 11.97 5.47 9.20
N GLY A 38 12.55 5.92 10.33
CA GLY A 38 13.71 5.30 10.98
C GLY A 38 15.04 6.02 10.76
N TRP A 39 15.06 7.16 10.04
CA TRP A 39 16.28 7.95 9.86
C TRP A 39 16.42 9.05 10.88
N ARG A 40 17.64 9.34 11.32
CA ARG A 40 17.89 10.46 12.24
C ARG A 40 17.59 11.82 11.64
N THR A 41 17.75 11.98 10.32
CA THR A 41 17.55 13.24 9.60
C THR A 41 17.05 13.02 8.18
N ASN A 42 16.36 14.02 7.61
CA ASN A 42 15.97 14.00 6.19
C ASN A 42 17.19 13.96 5.24
N ALA A 43 18.32 14.53 5.63
CA ALA A 43 19.55 14.45 4.84
C ALA A 43 20.07 13.01 4.74
N ALA A 44 20.12 12.28 5.87
CA ALA A 44 20.55 10.89 5.91
C ALA A 44 19.62 9.99 5.06
N MET A 45 18.30 10.17 5.19
CA MET A 45 17.31 9.48 4.37
C MET A 45 17.56 9.66 2.87
N ARG A 46 17.82 10.90 2.43
CA ARG A 46 18.07 11.19 1.00
C ARG A 46 19.35 10.53 0.49
N VAL A 47 20.42 10.53 1.29
CA VAL A 47 21.69 9.89 0.93
C VAL A 47 21.51 8.39 0.76
N GLU A 48 20.81 7.74 1.70
CA GLU A 48 20.59 6.30 1.63
C GLU A 48 19.70 5.91 0.44
N LEU A 49 18.58 6.62 0.24
CA LEU A 49 17.67 6.35 -0.88
C LEU A 49 18.26 6.67 -2.25
N ALA A 50 19.32 7.47 -2.33
CA ALA A 50 20.08 7.65 -3.56
C ALA A 50 20.85 6.39 -3.98
N SER A 51 21.14 5.49 -3.03
CA SER A 51 21.80 4.21 -3.29
C SER A 51 20.83 3.10 -3.71
N GLY A 52 19.53 3.31 -3.52
CA GLY A 52 18.48 2.38 -3.95
C GLY A 52 17.29 2.33 -2.99
N PRO A 53 16.27 1.53 -3.31
CA PRO A 53 15.10 1.37 -2.45
C PRO A 53 15.44 0.75 -1.09
N VAL A 54 14.82 1.27 -0.03
CA VAL A 54 15.00 0.79 1.35
C VAL A 54 13.69 0.31 1.93
N SER A 55 13.75 -0.74 2.74
CA SER A 55 12.57 -1.29 3.41
C SER A 55 12.33 -0.62 4.76
N VAL A 56 11.22 0.10 4.86
CA VAL A 56 10.83 0.90 6.03
C VAL A 56 9.54 0.40 6.65
N ALA A 57 9.39 0.61 7.96
CA ALA A 57 8.13 0.49 8.68
C ALA A 57 7.81 1.86 9.29
N PRO A 58 6.53 2.29 9.31
CA PRO A 58 6.18 3.55 9.92
C PRO A 58 6.32 3.43 11.43
N ASP A 59 6.99 4.40 12.03
CA ASP A 59 7.10 4.65 13.45
C ASP A 59 6.34 5.96 13.74
N ASP A 60 5.04 5.81 13.98
CA ASP A 60 4.16 6.94 14.27
C ASP A 60 4.59 7.65 15.58
N ASP A 61 5.16 6.93 16.56
CA ASP A 61 5.63 7.52 17.83
C ASP A 61 6.83 8.44 17.60
N ALA A 62 7.81 8.01 16.81
CA ALA A 62 8.95 8.86 16.44
C ALA A 62 8.52 10.08 15.60
N PHE A 63 7.54 9.90 14.73
CA PHE A 63 6.95 10.97 13.93
C PHE A 63 6.25 12.02 14.80
N PHE A 64 5.34 11.59 15.67
CA PHE A 64 4.60 12.47 16.56
C PHE A 64 5.49 13.11 17.61
N GLY A 65 6.43 12.35 18.20
CA GLY A 65 7.39 12.87 19.17
C GLY A 65 8.14 14.09 18.65
N TYR A 66 8.67 14.02 17.43
CA TYR A 66 9.35 15.15 16.81
C TYR A 66 8.40 16.34 16.57
N LEU A 67 7.18 16.11 16.09
CA LEU A 67 6.22 17.19 15.86
C LEU A 67 5.81 17.88 17.16
N SER A 68 5.52 17.11 18.21
CA SER A 68 5.12 17.62 19.52
C SER A 68 6.23 18.44 20.19
N GLU A 69 7.49 18.01 20.09
CA GLU A 69 8.65 18.80 20.54
C GLU A 69 8.72 20.20 19.89
N HIS A 70 8.16 20.33 18.69
CA HIS A 70 8.12 21.58 17.93
C HIS A 70 6.72 22.23 17.93
N SER A 71 5.85 21.84 18.87
CA SER A 71 4.50 22.38 19.04
C SER A 71 3.58 22.19 17.83
N PHE A 72 3.74 21.09 17.11
CA PHE A 72 2.85 20.68 16.04
C PHE A 72 2.09 19.40 16.41
N GLU A 73 0.89 19.28 15.86
CA GLU A 73 0.04 18.09 15.98
C GLU A 73 -0.17 17.46 14.60
N ALA A 74 -0.52 16.17 14.59
CA ALA A 74 -0.86 15.45 13.38
C ALA A 74 -1.92 14.38 13.68
N PRO A 75 -2.78 14.03 12.70
CA PRO A 75 -3.76 12.96 12.87
C PRO A 75 -3.08 11.62 13.17
N ASN A 76 -3.66 10.84 14.09
CA ASN A 76 -3.19 9.50 14.43
C ASN A 76 -3.07 8.59 13.20
N GLY A 77 -1.95 7.89 13.04
CA GLY A 77 -1.70 6.99 11.91
C GLY A 77 -1.50 7.71 10.56
N CYS A 78 -1.30 9.03 10.55
CA CYS A 78 -1.04 9.80 9.33
C CYS A 78 0.15 9.24 8.54
N LEU A 79 1.25 8.92 9.23
CA LEU A 79 2.44 8.40 8.55
C LEU A 79 2.16 7.00 7.97
N THR A 80 1.50 6.14 8.74
CA THR A 80 1.07 4.82 8.26
C THR A 80 0.23 4.92 6.98
N ARG A 81 -0.74 5.83 6.92
CA ARG A 81 -1.58 6.03 5.71
C ARG A 81 -0.79 6.55 4.52
N ILE A 82 0.14 7.45 4.74
CA ILE A 82 0.98 8.02 3.67
C ILE A 82 1.91 6.95 3.09
N LEU A 83 2.51 6.12 3.94
CA LEU A 83 3.29 4.98 3.50
C LEU A 83 2.43 3.96 2.74
N ALA A 84 1.19 3.72 3.20
CA ALA A 84 0.24 2.86 2.48
C ALA A 84 -0.11 3.41 1.08
N LYS A 85 -0.36 4.72 0.94
CA LYS A 85 -0.59 5.36 -0.36
C LYS A 85 0.61 5.19 -1.30
N SER A 86 1.84 5.26 -0.81
CA SER A 86 3.04 4.94 -1.61
C SER A 86 3.03 3.49 -2.09
N GLY A 87 2.75 2.53 -1.21
CA GLY A 87 2.63 1.11 -1.59
C GLY A 87 1.55 0.86 -2.65
N ILE A 88 0.42 1.57 -2.56
CA ILE A 88 -0.66 1.51 -3.54
C ILE A 88 -0.22 2.07 -4.89
N ARG A 89 0.44 3.24 -4.91
CA ARG A 89 0.98 3.82 -6.15
C ARG A 89 2.01 2.90 -6.82
N HIS A 90 2.85 2.25 -6.04
CA HIS A 90 3.80 1.26 -6.54
C HIS A 90 3.07 0.08 -7.21
N ALA A 91 2.05 -0.48 -6.55
CA ALA A 91 1.24 -1.55 -7.13
C ALA A 91 0.52 -1.10 -8.41
N MET A 92 -0.02 0.12 -8.43
CA MET A 92 -0.64 0.70 -9.63
C MET A 92 0.38 0.83 -10.77
N ALA A 93 1.62 1.23 -10.49
CA ALA A 93 2.67 1.34 -11.50
C ALA A 93 3.08 -0.03 -12.07
N LEU A 94 3.17 -1.06 -11.23
CA LEU A 94 3.47 -2.43 -11.65
C LEU A 94 2.34 -3.04 -12.48
N GLU A 95 1.09 -2.74 -12.14
CA GLU A 95 -0.10 -3.33 -12.75
C GLU A 95 -1.04 -2.25 -13.29
N PRO A 96 -0.85 -1.80 -14.56
CA PRO A 96 -1.64 -0.74 -15.17
C PRO A 96 -3.14 -1.02 -15.25
N THR A 97 -3.55 -2.30 -15.19
CA THR A 97 -4.95 -2.72 -15.25
C THR A 97 -5.58 -2.97 -13.88
N LEU A 98 -4.83 -2.81 -12.79
CA LEU A 98 -5.35 -2.96 -11.43
C LEU A 98 -6.31 -1.82 -11.06
N THR A 99 -7.41 -2.14 -10.41
CA THR A 99 -8.40 -1.20 -9.86
C THR A 99 -8.74 -1.61 -8.43
N HIS A 100 -9.54 -0.81 -7.70
CA HIS A 100 -10.03 -1.14 -6.35
C HIS A 100 -10.66 -2.54 -6.25
N PHE A 101 -11.34 -3.00 -7.31
CA PHE A 101 -12.03 -4.30 -7.33
C PHE A 101 -11.20 -5.47 -7.91
N GLY A 102 -9.97 -5.22 -8.36
CA GLY A 102 -9.09 -6.22 -9.00
C GLY A 102 -8.71 -5.82 -10.42
N TYR A 103 -8.31 -6.80 -11.24
CA TYR A 103 -7.87 -6.54 -12.62
C TYR A 103 -9.02 -6.18 -13.56
N GLY A 104 -8.84 -5.11 -14.32
CA GLY A 104 -9.77 -4.64 -15.33
C GLY A 104 -11.11 -4.16 -14.76
N ILE A 105 -12.13 -4.21 -15.62
CA ILE A 105 -13.53 -3.97 -15.25
C ILE A 105 -14.39 -5.06 -15.89
N PHE A 106 -15.51 -5.40 -15.23
CA PHE A 106 -16.47 -6.35 -15.78
C PHE A 106 -16.96 -5.88 -17.17
N ARG A 107 -16.95 -6.79 -18.14
CA ARG A 107 -17.39 -6.50 -19.51
C ARG A 107 -18.90 -6.61 -19.60
N ASP A 108 -19.58 -5.53 -19.27
CA ASP A 108 -20.99 -5.35 -19.63
C ASP A 108 -21.08 -4.97 -21.11
N ARG A 109 -21.66 -5.86 -21.94
CA ARG A 109 -21.80 -5.66 -23.39
C ARG A 109 -22.76 -4.53 -23.75
N SER A 110 -23.59 -4.09 -22.82
CA SER A 110 -24.50 -2.96 -23.03
C SER A 110 -23.83 -1.59 -22.87
N GLN A 111 -22.60 -1.55 -22.31
CA GLN A 111 -21.90 -0.29 -22.03
C GLN A 111 -20.99 0.14 -23.16
N SER A 112 -21.05 1.43 -23.51
CA SER A 112 -20.15 2.02 -24.49
C SER A 112 -18.68 1.93 -24.03
N PRO A 113 -17.71 1.94 -24.97
CA PRO A 113 -16.29 2.00 -24.64
C PRO A 113 -15.90 3.17 -23.73
N GLU A 114 -16.55 4.32 -23.87
CA GLU A 114 -16.30 5.54 -23.11
C GLU A 114 -16.75 5.37 -21.66
N VAL A 115 -17.95 4.84 -21.43
CA VAL A 115 -18.46 4.53 -20.09
C VAL A 115 -17.53 3.54 -19.38
N ARG A 116 -17.05 2.52 -20.10
CA ARG A 116 -16.08 1.55 -19.57
C ARG A 116 -14.75 2.22 -19.19
N LYS A 117 -14.23 3.09 -20.06
CA LYS A 117 -12.99 3.82 -19.77
C LYS A 117 -13.14 4.73 -18.55
N ALA A 118 -14.27 5.41 -18.41
CA ALA A 118 -14.57 6.26 -17.27
C ALA A 118 -14.64 5.45 -15.96
N LYS A 119 -15.39 4.34 -15.95
CA LYS A 119 -15.48 3.43 -14.78
C LYS A 119 -14.13 2.86 -14.38
N PHE A 120 -13.29 2.51 -15.36
CA PHE A 120 -11.94 2.05 -15.08
C PHE A 120 -11.11 3.14 -14.39
N ALA A 121 -11.14 4.37 -14.92
CA ALA A 121 -10.42 5.50 -14.33
C ALA A 121 -10.91 5.81 -12.91
N GLU A 122 -12.23 5.81 -12.70
CA GLU A 122 -12.87 6.00 -11.40
C GLU A 122 -12.44 4.92 -10.39
N ASN A 123 -12.61 3.63 -10.73
CA ASN A 123 -12.22 2.53 -9.86
C ASN A 123 -10.71 2.49 -9.56
N ARG A 124 -9.89 3.03 -10.46
CA ARG A 124 -8.45 3.13 -10.27
C ARG A 124 -8.07 4.33 -9.40
N ALA A 125 -8.74 5.46 -9.55
CA ALA A 125 -8.58 6.62 -8.67
C ALA A 125 -9.02 6.29 -7.23
N ALA A 126 -10.12 5.55 -7.10
CA ALA A 126 -10.67 5.07 -5.82
C ALA A 126 -9.65 4.32 -4.95
N MET A 127 -8.60 3.72 -5.54
CA MET A 127 -7.55 3.04 -4.79
C MET A 127 -6.77 3.95 -3.83
N LEU A 128 -6.74 5.27 -4.08
CA LEU A 128 -6.05 6.25 -3.25
C LEU A 128 -6.96 6.98 -2.26
N GLU A 129 -8.26 6.67 -2.28
CA GLU A 129 -9.23 7.19 -1.32
C GLU A 129 -9.01 6.59 0.08
N GLU A 130 -9.42 7.33 1.10
CA GLU A 130 -9.14 7.01 2.50
C GLU A 130 -9.62 5.60 2.90
N TYR A 131 -10.84 5.22 2.48
CA TYR A 131 -11.37 3.88 2.78
C TYR A 131 -10.55 2.75 2.13
N ALA A 132 -10.05 2.97 0.90
CA ALA A 132 -9.25 1.98 0.19
C ALA A 132 -7.84 1.85 0.80
N VAL A 133 -7.28 2.95 1.30
CA VAL A 133 -6.02 2.95 2.05
C VAL A 133 -6.13 2.10 3.31
N GLU A 134 -7.24 2.21 4.05
CA GLU A 134 -7.50 1.37 5.23
C GLU A 134 -7.64 -0.12 4.86
N GLU A 135 -8.32 -0.44 3.77
CA GLU A 135 -8.41 -1.81 3.25
C GLU A 135 -7.02 -2.38 2.88
N PHE A 136 -6.16 -1.57 2.27
CA PHE A 136 -4.78 -1.94 1.95
C PHE A 136 -3.97 -2.22 3.22
N ILE A 137 -4.08 -1.36 4.24
CA ILE A 137 -3.38 -1.55 5.52
C ILE A 137 -3.76 -2.90 6.15
N ARG A 138 -5.07 -3.22 6.20
CA ARG A 138 -5.58 -4.51 6.68
C ARG A 138 -5.02 -5.68 5.86
N ALA A 139 -5.01 -5.54 4.54
CA ALA A 139 -4.47 -6.57 3.64
C ALA A 139 -2.97 -6.78 3.85
N VAL A 140 -2.18 -5.72 4.01
CA VAL A 140 -0.74 -5.81 4.30
C VAL A 140 -0.51 -6.49 5.64
N ASP A 141 -1.24 -6.10 6.68
CA ASP A 141 -1.11 -6.72 8.01
C ASP A 141 -1.35 -8.23 7.93
N TYR A 142 -2.44 -8.66 7.28
CA TYR A 142 -2.74 -10.07 7.06
C TYR A 142 -1.65 -10.79 6.24
N LEU A 143 -1.29 -10.27 5.07
CA LEU A 143 -0.36 -10.92 4.13
C LEU A 143 1.09 -10.93 4.63
N SER A 144 1.48 -10.00 5.51
CA SER A 144 2.84 -9.94 6.09
C SER A 144 3.18 -11.16 6.95
N ARG A 145 2.17 -11.93 7.37
CA ARG A 145 2.30 -13.12 8.21
C ARG A 145 2.67 -14.38 7.42
N PHE A 146 2.70 -14.29 6.10
CA PHE A 146 2.97 -15.43 5.22
C PHE A 146 4.35 -15.33 4.60
N GLY A 147 4.95 -16.48 4.31
CA GLY A 147 6.18 -16.57 3.52
C GLY A 147 5.90 -16.60 2.02
N LYS A 148 6.94 -16.30 1.22
CA LYS A 148 6.94 -16.42 -0.24
C LYS A 148 7.39 -17.81 -0.69
N ARG A 149 6.80 -18.31 -1.77
CA ARG A 149 7.18 -19.53 -2.50
C ARG A 149 7.97 -19.17 -3.76
N LYS A 150 8.75 -20.12 -4.27
CA LYS A 150 9.42 -19.98 -5.58
C LYS A 150 8.43 -20.00 -6.76
N THR A 151 7.29 -20.65 -6.59
CA THR A 151 6.27 -20.82 -7.65
C THR A 151 4.92 -20.25 -7.22
N ILE A 152 4.10 -19.89 -8.21
CA ILE A 152 2.71 -19.47 -7.99
C ILE A 152 1.92 -20.59 -7.29
N ASN A 153 1.13 -20.21 -6.28
CA ASN A 153 0.21 -21.09 -5.59
C ASN A 153 -1.19 -20.99 -6.21
N ARG A 154 -1.57 -21.96 -7.05
CA ARG A 154 -2.90 -22.00 -7.69
C ARG A 154 -4.05 -22.39 -6.75
N ASN A 155 -3.73 -22.83 -5.52
CA ASN A 155 -4.74 -23.18 -4.52
C ASN A 155 -5.15 -21.97 -3.65
N SER A 156 -4.56 -20.79 -3.90
CA SER A 156 -4.82 -19.59 -3.10
C SER A 156 -4.91 -18.37 -4.04
N ASN A 157 -6.14 -18.03 -4.43
CA ASN A 157 -6.42 -16.83 -5.22
C ASN A 157 -6.78 -15.64 -4.33
N SER A 158 -6.75 -14.44 -4.91
CA SER A 158 -7.04 -13.18 -4.23
C SER A 158 -8.43 -13.14 -3.62
N TYR A 159 -9.44 -13.74 -4.26
CA TYR A 159 -10.79 -13.77 -3.73
C TYR A 159 -10.90 -14.59 -2.44
N GLY A 160 -10.26 -15.76 -2.38
CA GLY A 160 -10.22 -16.56 -1.15
C GLY A 160 -9.39 -15.90 -0.05
N LEU A 161 -8.28 -15.24 -0.42
CA LEU A 161 -7.40 -14.55 0.52
C LEU A 161 -8.04 -13.26 1.08
N LYS A 162 -8.79 -12.50 0.28
CA LYS A 162 -9.48 -11.29 0.76
C LYS A 162 -10.46 -11.62 1.88
N HIS A 163 -11.28 -12.67 1.70
CA HIS A 163 -12.24 -13.10 2.71
C HIS A 163 -11.57 -13.55 4.01
N GLN A 164 -10.37 -14.11 3.92
CA GLN A 164 -9.58 -14.45 5.10
C GLN A 164 -8.99 -13.20 5.78
N ALA A 165 -8.50 -12.23 4.99
CA ALA A 165 -8.04 -10.95 5.50
C ALA A 165 -9.18 -10.18 6.20
N GLU A 166 -10.38 -10.19 5.63
CA GLU A 166 -11.57 -9.54 6.21
C GLU A 166 -11.92 -10.12 7.57
N ARG A 167 -11.95 -11.46 7.68
CA ARG A 167 -12.19 -12.16 8.96
C ARG A 167 -11.11 -11.87 9.99
N PHE A 168 -9.85 -11.80 9.55
CA PHE A 168 -8.72 -11.51 10.42
C PHE A 168 -8.80 -10.07 10.96
N ALA A 169 -9.04 -9.09 10.09
CA ALA A 169 -9.06 -7.67 10.44
C ALA A 169 -10.41 -7.20 11.01
N LYS A 170 -11.45 -8.05 10.96
CA LYS A 170 -12.85 -7.70 11.28
C LYS A 170 -13.34 -6.47 10.50
N GLY A 171 -12.99 -6.38 9.23
CA GLY A 171 -13.33 -5.24 8.36
C GLY A 171 -13.21 -5.59 6.89
N TYR A 172 -13.87 -4.83 6.03
CA TYR A 172 -13.87 -5.06 4.58
C TYR A 172 -12.47 -4.88 3.97
N VAL A 173 -12.18 -5.65 2.92
CA VAL A 173 -10.96 -5.58 2.10
C VAL A 173 -11.34 -5.83 0.64
N ALA A 174 -11.27 -4.80 -0.21
CA ALA A 174 -11.51 -5.01 -1.62
C ALA A 174 -10.44 -5.91 -2.25
N ASN A 175 -10.85 -6.68 -3.25
CA ASN A 175 -9.98 -7.64 -3.92
C ASN A 175 -8.75 -6.97 -4.56
N GLY A 176 -8.92 -5.77 -5.12
CA GLY A 176 -7.82 -4.99 -5.68
C GLY A 176 -6.83 -4.49 -4.64
N MET A 177 -7.30 -4.09 -3.46
CA MET A 177 -6.42 -3.67 -2.37
C MET A 177 -5.61 -4.83 -1.78
N LEU A 178 -6.18 -6.05 -1.76
CA LEU A 178 -5.42 -7.25 -1.43
C LEU A 178 -4.33 -7.55 -2.46
N ILE A 179 -4.65 -7.46 -3.76
CA ILE A 179 -3.66 -7.62 -4.83
C ILE A 179 -2.55 -6.57 -4.72
N ALA A 180 -2.92 -5.31 -4.49
CA ALA A 180 -1.98 -4.22 -4.30
C ALA A 180 -1.05 -4.48 -3.09
N ALA A 181 -1.60 -4.92 -1.96
CA ALA A 181 -0.81 -5.28 -0.78
C ALA A 181 0.18 -6.41 -1.07
N GLY A 182 -0.22 -7.43 -1.84
CA GLY A 182 0.67 -8.50 -2.27
C GLY A 182 1.84 -7.99 -3.12
N LEU A 183 1.56 -7.11 -4.09
CA LEU A 183 2.58 -6.48 -4.93
C LEU A 183 3.54 -5.62 -4.08
N ALA A 184 3.02 -4.80 -3.17
CA ALA A 184 3.81 -3.94 -2.30
C ALA A 184 4.70 -4.72 -1.32
N LEU A 185 4.26 -5.91 -0.89
CA LEU A 185 5.07 -6.85 -0.10
C LEU A 185 6.05 -7.67 -0.96
N GLY A 186 6.05 -7.47 -2.29
CA GLY A 186 6.93 -8.13 -3.25
C GLY A 186 6.57 -9.60 -3.52
N TYR A 187 5.31 -9.99 -3.37
CA TYR A 187 4.85 -11.27 -3.90
C TYR A 187 4.82 -11.21 -5.43
N THR A 188 5.10 -12.32 -6.08
CA THR A 188 4.77 -12.50 -7.49
C THR A 188 3.27 -12.73 -7.60
N VAL A 189 2.61 -11.84 -8.33
CA VAL A 189 1.17 -11.88 -8.58
C VAL A 189 0.93 -12.16 -10.06
N ARG A 190 -0.07 -12.99 -10.38
CA ARG A 190 -0.50 -13.22 -11.76
C ARG A 190 -2.02 -13.30 -11.85
N PRO A 191 -2.67 -12.72 -12.88
CA PRO A 191 -4.08 -12.95 -13.13
C PRO A 191 -4.41 -14.45 -13.20
N THR A 192 -5.58 -14.82 -12.69
CA THR A 192 -6.07 -16.21 -12.69
C THR A 192 -6.36 -16.69 -14.12
N ASP A 193 -7.11 -15.89 -14.87
CA ASP A 193 -7.51 -16.13 -16.26
C ASP A 193 -7.66 -14.80 -17.02
N PRO A 194 -7.64 -14.80 -18.37
CA PRO A 194 -7.88 -13.59 -19.16
C PRO A 194 -9.22 -12.92 -18.82
N GLY A 195 -9.17 -11.67 -18.36
CA GLY A 195 -10.35 -10.89 -17.99
C GLY A 195 -10.93 -11.20 -16.60
N SER A 196 -10.32 -12.10 -15.83
CA SER A 196 -10.68 -12.31 -14.43
C SER A 196 -10.15 -11.17 -13.55
N PRO A 197 -10.94 -10.67 -12.58
CA PRO A 197 -10.46 -9.68 -11.61
C PRO A 197 -9.52 -10.29 -10.57
N ASN A 198 -9.42 -11.61 -10.51
CA ASN A 198 -8.72 -12.34 -9.46
C ASN A 198 -7.29 -12.68 -9.86
N ALA A 199 -6.42 -12.79 -8.85
CA ALA A 199 -5.01 -13.11 -9.02
C ALA A 199 -4.58 -14.33 -8.18
N PHE A 200 -3.55 -15.04 -8.63
CA PHE A 200 -2.78 -15.97 -7.82
C PHE A 200 -1.51 -15.31 -7.28
N PHE A 201 -1.03 -15.81 -6.15
CA PHE A 201 0.19 -15.32 -5.49
C PHE A 201 1.18 -16.48 -5.32
N ASN A 202 2.48 -16.18 -5.30
CA ASN A 202 3.48 -17.12 -4.79
C ASN A 202 3.50 -17.15 -3.25
N ILE A 203 2.35 -17.29 -2.60
CA ILE A 203 2.21 -17.28 -1.14
C ILE A 203 2.17 -18.69 -0.56
N THR A 204 2.75 -18.86 0.63
CA THR A 204 2.61 -20.09 1.44
C THR A 204 1.17 -20.28 1.92
N SER A 205 0.72 -21.54 2.06
CA SER A 205 -0.67 -21.84 2.44
C SER A 205 -0.97 -21.64 3.92
N LYS A 206 0.06 -21.52 4.76
CA LYS A 206 -0.05 -21.30 6.20
C LYS A 206 0.81 -20.10 6.59
N PRO A 207 0.38 -19.29 7.57
CA PRO A 207 1.23 -18.26 8.14
C PRO A 207 2.54 -18.86 8.61
N ALA A 208 3.64 -18.11 8.53
CA ALA A 208 4.87 -18.49 9.20
C ALA A 208 4.54 -18.68 10.69
N GLY A 209 4.74 -19.89 11.21
CA GLY A 209 4.56 -20.15 12.64
C GLY A 209 5.39 -19.13 13.42
N LYS A 210 4.84 -18.59 14.52
CA LYS A 210 5.64 -17.78 15.45
C LYS A 210 6.90 -18.59 15.76
N ARG A 211 8.07 -18.08 15.40
CA ARG A 211 9.29 -18.46 16.13
C ARG A 211 9.05 -17.89 17.53
N THR A 212 8.56 -18.75 18.41
CA THR A 212 8.56 -18.54 19.86
C THR A 212 9.99 -18.32 20.33
#